data_AF-A0A097AQC3-F1
#
_entry.id   AF-A0A097AQC3-F1
#
_cell.length_a   1.000
_cell.length_b   1.000
_cell.length_c   1.000
_cell.angle_alpha   90.00
_cell.angle_beta   90.00
_cell.angle_gamma   90.00
#
_symmetry.space_group_name_H-M   'P 1'
#
loop_
_entity.id
_entity.type
_entity.pdbx_description
1 polymer ?
#
loop_
_entity_poly.entity_id
_entity_poly.type
_entity_poly.pdbx_seq_one_letter_code
_entity_poly.pdbx_strand_id
1 'polypeptide(L)'
;MFRQPLPVFLFAHLLNFLLKLFLFTAKHFKVDIKPPADLQPANYKILSPLKDPLPVVEKKDYRKILADAEAQGKPISPVRRIKPLSVDIDKCPVCGAPADYLYSFGKDLEGFQKLQCKVCKHQWAPGRPAPKKFHPTYRCPFYGYALSKDKTRKNFTCNLAKSRFTYCLGLSLRQTVSALLLAMV
;
A
#
# COMPACT_ATOMS: atom_id res chain seq x y z
N MET A 1 19.13 -58.46 -38.89
CA MET A 1 18.18 -58.00 -37.84
C MET A 1 17.10 -57.17 -38.51
N PHE A 2 15.95 -57.77 -38.79
CA PHE A 2 14.84 -57.12 -39.50
C PHE A 2 14.13 -56.11 -38.57
N ARG A 3 14.21 -54.81 -38.88
CA ARG A 3 13.25 -53.80 -38.39
C ARG A 3 12.10 -53.74 -39.40
N GLN A 4 11.01 -54.44 -39.12
CA GLN A 4 9.77 -54.20 -39.86
C GLN A 4 9.16 -52.88 -39.34
N PRO A 5 8.80 -51.93 -40.22
CA PRO A 5 8.01 -50.78 -39.81
C PRO A 5 6.62 -51.29 -39.41
N LEU A 6 6.25 -51.09 -38.15
CA LEU A 6 4.89 -51.32 -37.67
C LEU A 6 3.89 -50.66 -38.65
N PRO A 7 2.81 -51.35 -39.06
CA PRO A 7 1.86 -50.81 -40.01
C PRO A 7 1.16 -49.59 -39.39
N VAL A 8 1.62 -48.40 -39.81
CA VAL A 8 1.17 -47.07 -39.36
C VAL A 8 -0.36 -46.92 -39.41
N PHE A 9 -1.01 -47.67 -40.30
CA PHE A 9 -2.44 -47.64 -40.52
C PHE A 9 -3.28 -48.11 -39.31
N LEU A 10 -2.88 -49.19 -38.63
CA LEU A 10 -3.59 -49.69 -37.44
C LEU A 10 -3.40 -48.76 -36.25
N PHE A 11 -2.21 -48.15 -36.15
CA PHE A 11 -1.89 -47.18 -35.10
C PHE A 11 -2.74 -45.91 -35.22
N ALA A 12 -2.94 -45.41 -36.45
CA ALA A 12 -3.78 -44.24 -36.70
C ALA A 12 -5.25 -44.45 -36.30
N HIS A 13 -5.81 -45.62 -36.62
CA HIS A 13 -7.18 -45.97 -36.22
C HIS A 13 -7.33 -46.09 -34.69
N LEU A 14 -6.35 -46.70 -34.03
CA LEU A 14 -6.32 -46.82 -32.58
C LEU A 14 -6.20 -45.44 -31.91
N LEU A 15 -5.33 -44.57 -32.41
CA LEU A 15 -5.16 -43.21 -31.89
C LEU A 15 -6.45 -42.38 -32.05
N ASN A 16 -7.12 -42.47 -33.19
CA ASN A 16 -8.39 -41.81 -33.44
C ASN A 16 -9.50 -42.34 -32.52
N PHE A 17 -9.50 -43.62 -32.21
CA PHE A 17 -10.45 -44.20 -31.26
C PHE A 17 -10.21 -43.67 -29.84
N LEU A 18 -8.95 -43.65 -29.37
CA LEU A 18 -8.60 -43.08 -28.08
C LEU A 18 -8.93 -41.60 -27.98
N LEU A 19 -8.71 -40.82 -29.03
CA LEU A 19 -9.05 -39.40 -29.08
C LEU A 19 -10.56 -39.17 -28.96
N LYS A 20 -11.37 -39.97 -29.67
CA LYS A 20 -12.84 -39.92 -29.57
C LYS A 20 -13.31 -40.26 -28.16
N LEU A 21 -12.70 -41.27 -27.52
CA LEU A 21 -13.01 -41.65 -26.15
C LEU A 21 -12.65 -40.54 -25.15
N PHE A 22 -11.50 -39.89 -25.32
CA PHE A 22 -11.09 -38.74 -24.51
C PHE A 22 -12.04 -37.55 -24.66
N LEU A 23 -12.44 -37.21 -25.89
CA LEU A 23 -13.40 -36.12 -26.12
C LEU A 23 -14.78 -36.44 -25.53
N PHE A 24 -15.20 -37.70 -25.58
CA PHE A 24 -16.42 -38.16 -24.95
C PHE A 24 -16.36 -38.03 -23.42
N THR A 25 -15.29 -38.51 -22.79
CA THR A 25 -15.13 -38.42 -21.34
C THR A 25 -14.99 -36.97 -20.87
N ALA A 26 -14.26 -36.11 -21.59
CA ALA A 26 -14.16 -34.69 -21.27
C ALA A 26 -15.50 -33.95 -21.34
N LYS A 27 -16.39 -34.34 -22.27
CA LYS A 27 -17.74 -33.75 -22.38
C LYS A 27 -18.67 -34.19 -21.25
N HIS A 28 -18.50 -35.42 -20.75
CA HIS A 28 -19.34 -35.98 -19.69
C HIS A 28 -18.81 -35.71 -18.28
N PHE A 29 -17.50 -35.59 -18.08
CA PHE A 29 -16.89 -35.19 -16.82
C PHE A 29 -16.92 -33.67 -16.66
N LYS A 30 -18.09 -33.14 -16.30
CA LYS A 30 -18.15 -31.81 -15.69
C LYS A 30 -17.64 -31.93 -14.25
N VAL A 31 -16.35 -31.70 -14.04
CA VAL A 31 -15.79 -31.59 -12.70
C VAL A 31 -16.11 -30.19 -12.19
N ASP A 32 -17.25 -30.05 -11.52
CA ASP A 32 -17.57 -28.84 -10.78
C ASP A 32 -16.69 -28.78 -9.54
N ILE A 33 -15.47 -28.26 -9.70
CA ILE A 33 -14.59 -27.91 -8.58
C ILE A 33 -15.22 -26.71 -7.89
N LYS A 34 -16.16 -26.97 -6.98
CA LYS A 34 -16.68 -25.95 -6.09
C LYS A 34 -15.54 -25.56 -5.15
N PRO A 35 -15.18 -24.27 -5.05
CA PRO A 35 -14.27 -23.86 -3.99
C PRO A 35 -14.89 -24.27 -2.65
N PRO A 36 -14.09 -24.72 -1.68
CA PRO A 36 -14.60 -25.01 -0.35
C PRO A 36 -15.35 -23.77 0.17
N ALA A 37 -16.55 -23.98 0.71
CA ALA A 37 -17.43 -22.90 1.17
C ALA A 37 -16.76 -22.03 2.24
N ASP A 38 -15.86 -22.64 3.01
CA ASP A 38 -15.11 -22.02 4.08
C ASP A 38 -13.63 -21.92 3.72
N LEU A 39 -13.22 -20.74 3.24
CA LEU A 39 -11.82 -20.32 3.21
C LEU A 39 -11.38 -19.96 4.64
N GLN A 40 -11.40 -20.93 5.55
CA GLN A 40 -10.87 -20.76 6.90
C GLN A 40 -9.34 -20.83 6.80
N PRO A 41 -8.61 -19.73 7.05
CA PRO A 41 -7.17 -19.76 6.96
C PRO A 41 -6.60 -20.63 8.08
N ALA A 42 -6.11 -21.82 7.74
CA ALA A 42 -5.68 -22.83 8.71
C ALA A 42 -4.53 -22.40 9.63
N ASN A 43 -3.83 -21.29 9.35
CA ASN A 43 -2.55 -20.99 9.99
C ASN A 43 -2.26 -19.50 10.28
N TYR A 44 -3.25 -18.59 10.19
CA TYR A 44 -3.04 -17.23 10.67
C TYR A 44 -4.19 -16.73 11.55
N LYS A 45 -3.81 -16.03 12.62
CA LYS A 45 -4.74 -15.43 13.58
C LYS A 45 -5.43 -14.24 12.93
N ILE A 46 -6.75 -14.29 12.77
CA ILE A 46 -7.55 -13.13 12.36
C ILE A 46 -7.41 -12.08 13.46
N LEU A 47 -6.95 -10.88 13.09
CA LEU A 47 -6.88 -9.77 14.02
C LEU A 47 -8.31 -9.36 14.37
N SER A 48 -8.64 -9.46 15.66
CA SER A 48 -9.90 -8.91 16.18
C SER A 48 -10.02 -7.44 15.79
N PRO A 49 -11.23 -6.96 15.43
CA PRO A 49 -11.42 -5.53 15.16
C PRO A 49 -10.97 -4.72 16.38
N LEU A 50 -10.17 -3.68 16.14
CA LEU A 50 -9.66 -2.78 17.16
C LEU A 50 -10.87 -2.09 17.85
N LYS A 51 -11.16 -2.48 19.09
CA LYS A 51 -12.29 -1.99 19.88
C LYS A 51 -12.00 -0.64 20.55
N ASP A 52 -10.73 -0.31 20.69
CA ASP A 52 -10.31 0.91 21.37
C ASP A 52 -10.48 2.12 20.44
N PRO A 53 -11.11 3.22 20.91
CA PRO A 53 -11.14 4.45 20.14
C PRO A 53 -9.71 4.92 19.88
N LEU A 54 -9.43 5.35 18.65
CA LEU A 54 -8.13 5.92 18.31
C LEU A 54 -7.85 7.13 19.21
N PRO A 55 -6.64 7.29 19.76
CA PRO A 55 -6.31 8.44 20.57
C PRO A 55 -6.49 9.71 19.74
N VAL A 56 -7.25 10.67 20.27
CA VAL A 56 -7.42 11.98 19.63
C VAL A 56 -6.09 12.72 19.74
N VAL A 57 -5.46 13.00 18.59
CA VAL A 57 -4.22 13.78 18.55
C VAL A 57 -4.57 15.25 18.77
N GLU A 58 -4.40 15.72 20.00
CA GLU A 58 -4.59 17.14 20.32
C GLU A 58 -3.54 18.01 19.63
N LYS A 59 -3.99 19.11 19.02
CA LYS A 59 -3.08 20.12 18.46
C LYS A 59 -2.42 20.87 19.62
N LYS A 60 -1.09 20.97 19.58
CA LYS A 60 -0.34 21.72 20.58
C LYS A 60 -0.50 23.22 20.31
N ASP A 61 -0.91 24.01 21.29
CA ASP A 61 -0.97 25.47 21.14
C ASP A 61 0.33 26.11 21.63
N TYR A 62 1.00 26.90 20.78
CA TYR A 62 2.26 27.56 21.17
C TYR A 62 2.12 28.47 22.40
N ARG A 63 0.98 29.14 22.57
CA ARG A 63 0.72 30.06 23.70
C ARG A 63 0.76 29.33 25.04
N LYS A 64 0.18 28.13 25.11
CA LYS A 64 0.19 27.30 26.32
C LYS A 64 1.63 26.90 26.67
N ILE A 65 2.39 26.45 25.66
CA ILE A 65 3.80 26.05 25.85
C ILE A 65 4.67 27.22 26.34
N LEU A 66 4.41 28.44 25.86
CA LEU A 66 5.13 29.63 26.34
C LEU A 66 4.79 29.95 27.81
N ALA A 67 3.51 29.91 28.17
CA ALA A 67 3.06 30.12 29.55
C ALA A 67 3.62 29.05 30.51
N ASP A 68 3.63 27.78 30.09
CA ASP A 68 4.20 26.68 30.88
C ASP A 68 5.72 26.85 31.07
N ALA A 69 6.43 27.32 30.05
CA ALA A 69 7.87 27.55 30.11
C ALA A 69 8.23 28.75 31.02
N GLU A 70 7.40 29.79 31.03
CA GLU A 70 7.50 30.92 31.96
C GLU A 70 7.26 30.46 33.41
N ALA A 71 6.25 29.64 33.65
CA ALA A 71 5.98 29.06 34.97
C ALA A 71 7.12 28.17 35.49
N GLN A 72 7.83 27.48 34.59
CA GLN A 72 9.03 26.68 34.92
C GLN A 72 10.31 27.53 35.08
N GLY A 73 10.23 28.86 34.92
CA GLY A 73 11.38 29.77 35.03
C GLY A 73 12.36 29.71 33.86
N LYS A 74 11.97 29.12 32.72
CA LYS A 74 12.80 29.03 31.50
C LYS A 74 12.07 29.68 30.32
N PRO A 75 11.94 31.02 30.29
CA PRO A 75 11.23 31.71 29.23
C PRO A 75 11.87 31.46 27.86
N ILE A 76 11.05 31.13 26.87
CA ILE A 76 11.51 30.86 25.50
C ILE A 76 11.51 32.17 24.72
N SER A 77 12.68 32.78 24.55
CA SER A 77 12.84 33.98 23.72
C SER A 77 12.72 33.67 22.22
N PRO A 78 12.28 34.63 21.39
CA PRO A 78 12.37 34.53 19.93
C PRO A 78 13.80 34.28 19.43
N VAL A 79 13.92 33.81 18.19
CA VAL A 79 15.21 33.53 17.57
C VAL A 79 15.80 34.84 17.05
N ARG A 80 16.98 35.23 17.55
CA ARG A 80 17.71 36.38 17.02
C ARG A 80 18.39 36.01 15.70
N ARG A 81 17.85 36.49 14.59
CA ARG A 81 18.38 36.19 13.24
C ARG A 81 19.34 37.27 12.76
N ILE A 82 20.49 36.82 12.28
CA ILE A 82 21.45 37.65 11.52
C ILE A 82 21.14 37.58 10.02
N LYS A 83 20.70 36.41 9.54
CA LYS A 83 20.36 36.15 8.14
C LYS A 83 18.86 35.85 8.00
N PRO A 84 18.20 36.31 6.92
CA PRO A 84 16.81 35.94 6.64
C PRO A 84 16.71 34.44 6.34
N LEU A 85 15.49 33.88 6.46
CA LEU A 85 15.23 32.51 6.04
C LEU A 85 15.32 32.40 4.52
N SER A 86 15.80 31.27 4.02
CA SER A 86 15.81 30.98 2.59
C SER A 86 14.43 30.54 2.05
N VAL A 87 13.45 30.32 2.93
CA VAL A 87 12.10 29.86 2.58
C VAL A 87 11.09 30.69 3.35
N ASP A 88 10.08 31.20 2.65
CA ASP A 88 8.99 31.98 3.22
C ASP A 88 7.98 31.04 3.92
N ILE A 89 7.96 31.09 5.26
CA ILE A 89 7.03 30.32 6.09
C ILE A 89 6.57 31.18 7.26
N ASP A 90 5.26 31.27 7.41
CA ASP A 90 4.65 32.11 8.45
C ASP A 90 4.54 31.38 9.80
N LYS A 91 4.28 30.05 9.79
CA LYS A 91 3.87 29.31 11.00
C LYS A 91 4.41 27.88 11.06
N CYS A 92 4.62 27.38 12.28
CA CYS A 92 4.94 25.97 12.52
C CYS A 92 3.72 25.06 12.26
N PRO A 93 3.87 23.93 11.55
CA PRO A 93 2.76 23.03 11.24
C PRO A 93 2.18 22.28 12.47
N VAL A 94 2.97 22.13 13.54
CA VAL A 94 2.56 21.39 14.74
C VAL A 94 1.95 22.29 15.78
N CYS A 95 2.61 23.41 16.10
CA CYS A 95 2.18 24.30 17.19
C CYS A 95 1.62 25.65 16.78
N GLY A 96 1.69 26.01 15.49
CA GLY A 96 1.26 27.31 15.00
C GLY A 96 2.14 28.49 15.44
N ALA A 97 3.33 28.26 16.03
CA ALA A 97 4.24 29.33 16.41
C ALA A 97 4.66 30.16 15.18
N PRO A 98 4.76 31.50 15.31
CA PRO A 98 5.10 32.37 14.19
C PRO A 98 6.56 32.19 13.75
N ALA A 99 6.88 32.75 12.58
CA ALA A 99 8.20 32.69 11.97
C ALA A 99 9.34 33.07 12.93
N ASP A 100 9.13 34.00 13.88
CA ASP A 100 10.14 34.47 14.83
C ASP A 100 10.70 33.39 15.76
N TYR A 101 9.94 32.30 15.98
CA TYR A 101 10.38 31.17 16.81
C TYR A 101 10.97 30.02 15.98
N LEU A 102 11.07 30.19 14.66
CA LEU A 102 11.66 29.20 13.78
C LEU A 102 13.15 29.48 13.63
N TYR A 103 13.97 28.45 13.68
CA TYR A 103 15.40 28.59 13.43
C TYR A 103 15.86 27.64 12.32
N SER A 104 16.91 28.06 11.61
CA SER A 104 17.52 27.27 10.54
C SER A 104 18.34 26.12 11.11
N PHE A 105 17.83 24.89 10.93
CA PHE A 105 18.43 23.58 11.22
C PHE A 105 19.86 23.43 10.68
N GLY A 106 19.90 23.58 9.37
CA GLY A 106 20.93 23.05 8.49
C GLY A 106 20.26 22.61 7.18
N LYS A 107 20.99 21.94 6.29
CA LYS A 107 20.45 21.43 5.03
C LYS A 107 20.34 19.90 5.06
N ASP A 108 19.35 19.36 4.38
CA ASP A 108 19.27 17.94 4.03
C ASP A 108 20.39 17.55 3.05
N LEU A 109 20.65 16.25 2.90
CA LEU A 109 21.54 15.70 1.87
C LEU A 109 21.13 16.13 0.45
N GLU A 110 19.82 16.32 0.25
CA GLU A 110 19.21 16.77 -1.01
C GLU A 110 19.29 18.31 -1.18
N GLY A 111 19.89 19.03 -0.23
CA GLY A 111 20.09 20.49 -0.27
C GLY A 111 18.95 21.33 0.30
N PHE A 112 17.83 20.73 0.71
CA PHE A 112 16.68 21.46 1.28
C PHE A 112 16.98 22.03 2.68
N GLN A 113 16.55 23.26 2.93
CA GLN A 113 16.73 23.90 4.24
C GLN A 113 15.80 23.26 5.29
N LYS A 114 16.38 22.69 6.35
CA LYS A 114 15.66 22.26 7.54
C LYS A 114 15.37 23.44 8.44
N LEU A 115 14.19 23.42 9.02
CA LEU A 115 13.75 24.36 10.04
C LEU A 115 13.38 23.61 11.29
N GLN A 116 13.62 24.24 12.43
CA GLN A 116 13.22 23.72 13.72
C GLN A 116 12.51 24.79 14.53
N CYS A 117 11.38 24.41 15.12
CA CYS A 117 10.64 25.30 16.01
C CYS A 117 11.29 25.30 17.40
N LYS A 118 11.58 26.47 17.96
CA LYS A 118 12.13 26.61 19.32
C LYS A 118 11.11 26.21 20.41
N VAL A 119 9.81 26.39 20.14
CA VAL A 119 8.71 26.10 21.09
C VAL A 119 8.45 24.60 21.20
N CYS A 120 8.13 23.92 20.09
CA CYS A 120 7.76 22.50 20.09
C CYS A 120 8.89 21.54 19.72
N LYS A 121 10.08 22.05 19.36
CA LYS A 121 11.25 21.30 18.88
C LYS A 121 11.00 20.46 17.61
N HIS A 122 9.87 20.64 16.94
CA HIS A 122 9.55 19.97 15.69
C HIS A 122 10.50 20.42 14.58
N GLN A 123 11.05 19.46 13.84
CA GLN A 123 11.93 19.67 12.69
C GLN A 123 11.21 19.29 11.40
N TRP A 124 11.28 20.15 10.39
CA TRP A 124 10.74 19.85 9.06
C TRP A 124 11.54 20.57 7.96
N ALA A 125 11.38 20.10 6.73
CA ALA A 125 11.95 20.73 5.54
C ALA A 125 10.80 21.10 4.59
N PRO A 126 10.42 22.39 4.47
CA PRO A 126 9.29 22.81 3.65
C PRO A 126 9.47 22.57 2.16
N GLY A 127 10.71 22.68 1.66
CA GLY A 127 11.03 22.46 0.26
C GLY A 127 11.13 20.99 -0.11
N ARG A 128 11.10 20.07 0.86
CA ARG A 128 11.22 18.64 0.57
C ARG A 128 9.93 18.15 -0.10
N PRO A 129 10.00 17.51 -1.28
CA PRO A 129 8.82 16.88 -1.87
C PRO A 129 8.28 15.80 -0.94
N ALA A 130 6.95 15.71 -0.83
CA ALA A 130 6.33 14.66 -0.03
C ALA A 130 6.89 13.28 -0.45
N PRO A 131 7.24 12.40 0.52
CA PRO A 131 7.74 11.09 0.17
C PRO A 131 6.74 10.39 -0.74
N LYS A 132 7.24 9.69 -1.77
CA LYS A 132 6.38 8.90 -2.66
C LYS A 132 5.49 8.01 -1.80
N LYS A 133 4.18 8.08 -1.99
CA LYS A 133 3.20 7.27 -1.25
C LYS A 133 3.66 5.82 -1.27
N PHE A 134 3.94 5.25 -0.11
CA PHE A 134 4.35 3.86 0.00
C PHE A 134 3.12 3.01 -0.34
N HIS A 135 3.05 2.56 -1.60
CA HIS A 135 1.99 1.65 -2.01
C HIS A 135 2.34 0.26 -1.48
N PRO A 136 1.46 -0.39 -0.70
CA PRO A 136 1.72 -1.75 -0.24
C PRO A 136 1.93 -2.65 -1.46
N THR A 137 3.11 -3.28 -1.54
CA THR A 137 3.42 -4.24 -2.59
C THR A 137 2.66 -5.53 -2.30
N TYR A 138 1.63 -5.83 -3.10
CA TYR A 138 0.93 -7.10 -3.01
C TYR A 138 1.89 -8.25 -3.37
N ARG A 139 1.98 -9.26 -2.51
CA ARG A 139 2.75 -10.49 -2.77
C ARG A 139 1.81 -11.67 -3.01
N CYS A 140 2.23 -12.58 -3.88
CA CYS A 140 1.51 -13.83 -4.11
C CYS A 140 1.52 -14.69 -2.84
N PRO A 141 0.36 -15.16 -2.33
CA PRO A 141 0.31 -16.03 -1.15
C PRO A 141 1.07 -17.35 -1.29
N PHE A 142 1.19 -17.87 -2.53
CA PHE A 142 1.80 -19.17 -2.80
C PHE A 142 3.31 -19.10 -3.01
N TYR A 143 3.79 -18.02 -3.64
CA TYR A 143 5.19 -17.93 -4.09
C TYR A 143 5.96 -16.74 -3.49
N GLY A 144 5.28 -15.83 -2.79
CA GLY A 144 5.91 -14.64 -2.19
C GLY A 144 6.39 -13.57 -3.19
N TYR A 145 6.31 -13.80 -4.50
CA TYR A 145 6.68 -12.81 -5.51
C TYR A 145 5.78 -11.58 -5.49
N ALA A 146 6.35 -10.42 -5.81
CA ALA A 146 5.60 -9.18 -5.98
C ALA A 146 4.68 -9.28 -7.21
N LEU A 147 3.40 -8.96 -7.02
CA LEU A 147 2.40 -8.92 -8.07
C LEU A 147 2.50 -7.57 -8.80
N SER A 148 2.53 -7.59 -10.13
CA SER A 148 2.41 -6.39 -10.96
C SER A 148 0.96 -6.20 -11.39
N LYS A 149 0.52 -4.94 -11.51
CA LYS A 149 -0.81 -4.62 -12.06
C LYS A 149 -0.78 -4.91 -13.56
N ASP A 150 -1.65 -5.81 -14.02
CA ASP A 150 -1.79 -6.12 -15.44
C ASP A 150 -2.97 -5.35 -16.05
N LYS A 151 -4.17 -5.48 -15.46
CA LYS A 151 -5.40 -4.88 -16.01
C LYS A 151 -6.27 -4.27 -14.91
N THR A 152 -6.90 -3.14 -15.24
CA THR A 152 -7.93 -2.51 -14.43
C THR A 152 -9.29 -2.73 -15.10
N ARG A 153 -10.26 -3.26 -14.35
CA ARG A 153 -11.68 -3.33 -14.72
C ARG A 153 -12.46 -2.40 -13.79
N LYS A 154 -13.70 -2.03 -14.17
CA LYS A 154 -14.51 -1.02 -13.45
C LYS A 154 -14.56 -1.25 -11.92
N ASN A 155 -14.63 -2.50 -11.47
CA ASN A 155 -14.77 -2.85 -10.05
C ASN A 155 -13.56 -3.58 -9.45
N PHE A 156 -12.58 -4.01 -10.26
CA PHE A 156 -11.49 -4.89 -9.81
C PHE A 156 -10.16 -4.56 -10.47
N THR A 157 -9.09 -4.70 -9.72
CA THR A 157 -7.71 -4.69 -10.26
C THR A 157 -7.22 -6.13 -10.38
N CYS A 158 -6.87 -6.56 -11.58
CA CYS A 158 -6.23 -7.85 -11.82
C CYS A 158 -4.72 -7.67 -11.71
N ASN A 159 -4.14 -8.27 -10.68
CA ASN A 159 -2.69 -8.32 -10.49
C ASN A 159 -2.17 -9.69 -10.94
N LEU A 160 -1.01 -9.71 -11.60
CA LEU A 160 -0.38 -10.91 -12.12
C LEU A 160 1.02 -11.08 -11.53
N ALA A 161 1.34 -12.29 -11.07
CA ALA A 161 2.72 -12.72 -10.85
C ALA A 161 3.23 -13.36 -12.13
N LYS A 162 4.30 -12.81 -12.73
CA LYS A 162 5.05 -13.51 -13.78
C LYS A 162 6.04 -14.47 -13.12
N SER A 163 5.60 -15.66 -12.74
CA SER A 163 6.50 -16.82 -12.60
C SER A 163 6.31 -17.72 -13.82
N ARG A 164 7.34 -18.46 -14.21
CA ARG A 164 7.47 -19.12 -15.53
C ARG A 164 6.32 -20.05 -15.94
N PHE A 165 5.39 -20.44 -15.04
CA PHE A 165 4.36 -21.44 -15.35
C PHE A 165 2.98 -21.28 -14.66
N THR A 166 2.71 -20.24 -13.86
CA THR A 166 1.42 -20.19 -13.12
C THR A 166 0.86 -18.77 -12.96
N TYR A 167 -0.36 -18.53 -13.44
CA TYR A 167 -1.09 -17.27 -13.28
C TYR A 167 -1.86 -17.29 -11.95
N CYS A 168 -1.47 -16.46 -10.96
CA CYS A 168 -2.29 -16.22 -9.77
C CYS A 168 -3.13 -14.95 -9.96
N LEU A 169 -4.46 -15.08 -10.01
CA LEU A 169 -5.41 -13.96 -10.04
C LEU A 169 -5.70 -13.49 -8.61
N GLY A 170 -5.12 -12.37 -8.19
CA GLY A 170 -5.52 -11.67 -6.98
C GLY A 170 -6.60 -10.63 -7.29
N LEU A 171 -7.82 -10.84 -6.79
CA LEU A 171 -8.91 -9.87 -6.86
C LEU A 171 -8.85 -8.97 -5.62
N SER A 172 -8.58 -7.69 -5.82
CA SER A 172 -8.75 -6.66 -4.79
C SER A 172 -10.03 -5.88 -5.11
N LEU A 173 -11.03 -5.96 -4.24
CA LEU A 173 -12.17 -5.04 -4.26
C LEU A 173 -11.66 -3.63 -3.89
N ARG A 174 -11.88 -2.65 -4.77
CA ARG A 174 -11.82 -1.25 -4.37
C ARG A 174 -13.04 -0.99 -3.48
N GLN A 175 -12.84 -0.84 -2.17
CA GLN A 175 -13.85 -0.21 -1.32
C GLN A 175 -13.98 1.26 -1.71
N THR A 176 -14.89 1.55 -2.64
CA THR A 176 -15.39 2.92 -2.87
C THR A 176 -16.43 3.24 -1.81
N VAL A 177 -15.97 3.63 -0.63
CA VAL A 177 -16.83 4.28 0.37
C VAL A 177 -17.03 5.74 -0.08
N SER A 178 -17.83 5.98 -1.11
CA SER A 178 -18.20 7.37 -1.50
C SER A 178 -19.37 7.52 -2.49
N ALA A 179 -20.25 6.53 -2.64
CA ALA A 179 -21.34 6.63 -3.63
C ALA A 179 -22.76 6.41 -3.09
N LEU A 180 -22.94 6.30 -1.77
CA LEU A 180 -24.25 6.00 -1.17
C LEU A 180 -24.87 7.14 -0.34
N LEU A 181 -24.31 8.36 -0.39
CA LEU A 181 -24.84 9.51 0.35
C LEU A 181 -25.49 10.60 -0.51
N LEU A 182 -25.76 10.34 -1.81
CA LEU A 182 -26.38 11.30 -2.73
C LEU A 182 -27.71 10.82 -3.34
N ALA A 183 -28.36 9.82 -2.73
CA ALA A 183 -29.68 9.33 -3.15
C ALA A 183 -30.78 9.50 -2.09
N MET A 184 -30.56 10.35 -1.07
CA MET A 184 -31.57 10.67 -0.05
C MET A 184 -31.70 12.17 0.25
N VAL A 185 -31.55 13.02 -0.76
CA VAL A 185 -32.13 14.38 -0.79
C VAL A 185 -32.70 14.61 -2.18
#